data_AF-A0A830CW23-F1
#
_entry.id   AF-A0A830CW23-F1
#
_cell.length_a   1.000
_cell.length_b   1.000
_cell.length_c   1.000
_cell.angle_alpha   90.00
_cell.angle_beta   90.00
_cell.angle_gamma   90.00
#
_symmetry.space_group_name_H-M   'P 1'
#
loop_
_entity.id
_entity.type
_entity.pdbx_description
1 polymer ?
#
loop_
_entity_poly.entity_id
_entity_poly.type
_entity_poly.pdbx_seq_one_letter_code
_entity_poly.pdbx_strand_id
1 'polypeptide(L)'
;MEVLNFTPLNGKCIRISYYNSDPTLRITGVGNLFVKNLGEEMDQKSLYNMFSPFGNIISCKLATDPSGHSKGYGFIQYSTEEASRNAMNQLNGSLLNGRELYVGPFVSKRDRETSNVFVKNLSSTTTECDLKTTFAPFGSITSVVVMRDENGNSKCFGFVSFEKEEDADKAIQGLNGKKWYVGRAQKKSEREKELKLLHEKEARERSLGQNNLYVKNLDDKIDNEKLNELFSPFGTITSCKVP
;
A
#
# COMPACT_ATOMS: atom_id res chain seq x y z
N MET A 1 -2.24 18.24 -32.86
CA MET A 1 -1.60 17.43 -31.80
C MET A 1 -2.60 16.61 -31.00
N GLU A 2 -3.77 17.17 -30.64
CA GLU A 2 -4.81 16.44 -29.89
C GLU A 2 -5.37 15.21 -30.61
N VAL A 3 -5.38 15.21 -31.96
CA VAL A 3 -5.91 14.12 -32.80
C VAL A 3 -5.21 12.78 -32.57
N LEU A 4 -3.91 12.81 -32.22
CA LEU A 4 -3.10 11.61 -32.01
C LEU A 4 -2.98 11.24 -30.52
N ASN A 5 -3.50 12.05 -29.60
CA ASN A 5 -3.46 11.70 -28.19
C ASN A 5 -4.41 10.52 -27.93
N PHE A 6 -3.91 9.50 -27.24
CA PHE A 6 -4.62 8.26 -26.92
C PHE A 6 -4.85 7.28 -28.09
N THR A 7 -4.19 7.49 -29.24
CA THR A 7 -4.25 6.50 -30.32
C THR A 7 -3.51 5.22 -29.95
N PRO A 8 -4.06 4.03 -30.26
CA PRO A 8 -3.39 2.78 -29.99
C PRO A 8 -2.17 2.61 -30.91
N LEU A 9 -1.00 2.40 -30.32
CA LEU A 9 0.25 2.04 -30.99
C LEU A 9 0.79 0.77 -30.32
N ASN A 10 0.93 -0.33 -31.08
CA ASN A 10 1.36 -1.64 -30.56
C ASN A 10 0.54 -2.12 -29.35
N GLY A 11 -0.79 -1.95 -29.40
CA GLY A 11 -1.71 -2.35 -28.33
C GLY A 11 -1.67 -1.46 -27.08
N LYS A 12 -0.96 -0.33 -27.09
CA LYS A 12 -0.94 0.65 -25.99
C LYS A 12 -1.33 2.03 -26.51
N CYS A 13 -2.23 2.71 -25.80
CA CYS A 13 -2.60 4.08 -26.15
C CYS A 13 -1.40 5.01 -25.88
N ILE A 14 -0.95 5.73 -26.91
CA ILE A 14 0.11 6.74 -26.74
C ILE A 14 -0.44 7.95 -26.00
N ARG A 15 0.42 8.62 -25.25
CA ARG A 15 0.06 9.87 -24.60
C ARG A 15 0.96 10.98 -25.12
N ILE A 16 0.32 11.97 -25.73
CA ILE A 16 0.99 13.15 -26.25
C ILE A 16 0.66 14.29 -25.30
N SER A 17 1.70 14.90 -24.75
CA SER A 17 1.60 16.09 -23.90
C SER A 17 2.69 17.07 -24.32
N TYR A 18 2.45 18.36 -24.17
CA TYR A 18 3.50 19.35 -24.30
C TYR A 18 4.66 19.02 -23.34
N TYR A 19 5.88 19.19 -23.85
CA TYR A 19 7.07 19.10 -23.01
C TYR A 19 6.99 20.20 -21.95
N ASN A 20 7.15 19.80 -20.69
CA ASN A 20 7.27 20.74 -19.58
C ASN A 20 8.66 20.57 -18.99
N SER A 21 9.45 21.64 -19.02
CA SER A 21 10.81 21.69 -18.48
C SER A 21 10.83 21.63 -16.96
N ASP A 22 9.72 22.02 -16.30
CA ASP A 22 9.60 21.97 -14.85
C ASP A 22 8.84 20.70 -14.41
N PRO A 23 9.53 19.71 -13.81
CA PRO A 23 8.89 18.48 -13.35
C PRO A 23 8.07 18.68 -12.07
N THR A 24 8.18 19.82 -11.37
CA THR A 24 7.54 20.04 -10.07
C THR A 24 6.03 19.84 -10.16
N LEU A 25 5.36 20.41 -11.16
CA LEU A 25 3.91 20.28 -11.34
C LEU A 25 3.44 18.81 -11.47
N ARG A 26 4.29 17.91 -11.98
CA ARG A 26 3.98 16.47 -12.05
C ARG A 26 4.26 15.75 -10.72
N ILE A 27 5.25 16.22 -9.97
CA ILE A 27 5.76 15.58 -8.74
C ILE A 27 4.95 15.99 -7.50
N THR A 28 4.56 17.26 -7.41
CA THR A 28 3.89 17.83 -6.22
C THR A 28 2.56 17.15 -5.91
N GLY A 29 1.93 16.55 -6.92
CA GLY A 29 0.65 15.88 -6.79
C GLY A 29 -0.55 16.82 -6.58
N VAL A 30 -0.32 18.14 -6.68
CA VAL A 30 -1.37 19.16 -6.61
C VAL A 30 -2.35 18.94 -7.76
N GLY A 31 -3.64 19.03 -7.46
CA GLY A 31 -4.71 18.83 -8.44
C GLY A 31 -4.88 17.38 -8.92
N ASN A 32 -4.29 16.40 -8.22
CA ASN A 32 -4.49 14.99 -8.51
C ASN A 32 -5.84 14.48 -7.98
N LEU A 33 -6.62 13.89 -8.87
CA LEU A 33 -7.88 13.23 -8.60
C LEU A 33 -7.81 11.73 -8.86
N PHE A 34 -8.55 11.00 -8.04
CA PHE A 34 -8.88 9.60 -8.24
C PHE A 34 -10.34 9.49 -8.68
N VAL A 35 -10.56 8.77 -9.79
CA VAL A 35 -11.88 8.55 -10.38
C VAL A 35 -12.18 7.06 -10.31
N LYS A 36 -13.31 6.68 -9.72
CA LYS A 36 -13.75 5.27 -9.55
C LYS A 36 -15.16 5.09 -10.07
N ASN A 37 -15.52 3.82 -10.30
CA ASN A 37 -16.82 3.39 -10.81
C ASN A 37 -17.06 3.81 -12.27
N LEU A 38 -15.98 3.88 -13.05
CA LEU A 38 -16.06 4.06 -14.50
C LEU A 38 -16.68 2.82 -15.14
N GLY A 39 -17.52 3.03 -16.16
CA GLY A 39 -18.02 1.93 -17.00
C GLY A 39 -16.88 1.19 -17.71
N GLU A 40 -17.10 -0.08 -18.04
CA GLU A 40 -16.12 -0.88 -18.80
C GLU A 40 -15.89 -0.33 -20.21
N GLU A 41 -16.92 0.30 -20.77
CA GLU A 41 -16.91 1.02 -22.06
C GLU A 41 -16.10 2.33 -22.04
N MET A 42 -15.71 2.83 -20.86
CA MET A 42 -14.98 4.09 -20.76
C MET A 42 -13.56 3.91 -21.25
N ASP A 43 -13.19 4.63 -22.30
CA ASP A 43 -11.82 4.71 -22.81
C ASP A 43 -11.08 5.94 -22.27
N GLN A 44 -9.78 5.99 -22.51
CA GLN A 44 -8.93 7.10 -22.03
C GLN A 44 -9.31 8.44 -22.66
N LYS A 45 -9.82 8.43 -23.91
CA LYS A 45 -10.25 9.63 -24.62
C LYS A 45 -11.55 10.19 -24.04
N SER A 46 -12.55 9.35 -23.79
CA SER A 46 -13.81 9.76 -23.15
C SER A 46 -13.56 10.27 -21.74
N LEU A 47 -12.67 9.62 -20.99
CA LEU A 47 -12.26 10.10 -19.68
C LEU A 47 -11.60 11.49 -19.76
N TYR A 48 -10.69 11.71 -20.71
CA TYR A 48 -10.09 13.03 -20.91
C TYR A 48 -11.14 14.10 -21.29
N ASN A 49 -12.01 13.80 -22.26
CA ASN A 49 -13.04 14.73 -22.72
C ASN A 49 -14.05 15.09 -21.62
N MET A 50 -14.34 14.16 -20.71
CA MET A 50 -15.23 14.41 -19.59
C MET A 50 -14.61 15.38 -18.58
N PHE A 51 -13.30 15.32 -18.37
CA PHE A 51 -12.60 16.14 -17.37
C PHE A 51 -11.98 17.43 -17.95
N SER A 52 -11.79 17.53 -19.27
CA SER A 52 -11.16 18.70 -19.90
C SER A 52 -11.91 20.03 -19.72
N PRO A 53 -13.25 20.09 -19.61
CA PRO A 53 -13.96 21.36 -19.41
C PRO A 53 -13.64 22.05 -18.08
N PHE A 54 -13.16 21.30 -17.07
CA PHE A 54 -12.92 21.84 -15.72
C PHE A 54 -11.54 22.50 -15.56
N GLY A 55 -10.62 22.27 -16.50
CA GLY A 55 -9.30 22.89 -16.49
C GLY A 55 -8.27 22.14 -17.31
N ASN A 56 -7.06 22.69 -17.36
CA ASN A 56 -5.95 22.10 -18.11
C ASN A 56 -5.45 20.81 -17.43
N ILE A 57 -5.57 19.69 -18.13
CA ILE A 57 -5.14 18.37 -17.66
C ILE A 57 -3.67 18.17 -18.03
N ILE A 58 -2.81 18.09 -17.02
CA ILE A 58 -1.40 17.68 -17.19
C ILE A 58 -1.33 16.18 -17.47
N SER A 59 -2.16 15.39 -16.77
CA SER A 59 -2.15 13.93 -16.84
C SER A 59 -3.53 13.33 -16.77
N CYS A 60 -3.86 12.47 -17.73
CA CYS A 60 -5.02 11.59 -17.68
C CYS A 60 -4.54 10.15 -17.90
N LYS A 61 -4.96 9.24 -17.03
CA LYS A 61 -4.63 7.82 -17.12
C LYS A 61 -5.81 6.97 -16.71
N LEU A 62 -6.31 6.15 -17.63
CA LEU A 62 -7.23 5.07 -17.30
C LEU A 62 -6.43 3.85 -16.83
N ALA A 63 -6.85 3.19 -15.76
CA ALA A 63 -6.22 1.95 -15.33
C ALA A 63 -6.77 0.78 -16.13
N THR A 64 -5.89 0.09 -16.86
CA THR A 64 -6.25 -1.09 -17.64
C THR A 64 -5.58 -2.36 -17.11
N ASP A 65 -6.14 -3.52 -17.46
CA ASP A 65 -5.50 -4.83 -17.29
C ASP A 65 -4.43 -5.06 -18.38
N PRO A 66 -3.64 -6.16 -18.30
CA PRO A 66 -2.67 -6.49 -19.33
C PRO A 66 -3.28 -6.74 -20.72
N SER A 67 -4.57 -7.08 -20.79
CA SER A 67 -5.33 -7.31 -22.01
C SER A 67 -5.88 -6.03 -22.64
N GLY A 68 -5.78 -4.89 -21.94
CA GLY A 68 -6.24 -3.57 -22.39
C GLY A 68 -7.63 -3.17 -21.88
N HIS A 69 -8.34 -4.03 -21.15
CA HIS A 69 -9.67 -3.71 -20.59
C HIS A 69 -9.58 -2.76 -19.41
N SER A 70 -10.56 -1.86 -19.30
CA SER A 70 -10.68 -0.92 -18.19
C SER A 70 -10.89 -1.64 -16.86
N LYS A 71 -10.14 -1.23 -15.83
CA LYS A 71 -10.35 -1.68 -14.44
C LYS A 71 -11.42 -0.86 -13.71
N GLY A 72 -12.12 0.05 -14.42
CA GLY A 72 -13.19 0.86 -13.85
C GLY A 72 -12.70 2.03 -12.96
N TYR A 73 -11.43 2.40 -13.05
CA TYR A 73 -10.89 3.58 -12.35
C TYR A 73 -9.78 4.27 -13.15
N GLY A 74 -9.55 5.54 -12.85
CA GLY A 74 -8.56 6.37 -13.51
C GLY A 74 -8.00 7.46 -12.60
N PHE A 75 -7.04 8.20 -13.15
CA PHE A 75 -6.33 9.28 -12.47
C PHE A 75 -6.29 10.50 -13.38
N ILE A 76 -6.62 11.65 -12.81
CA ILE A 76 -6.54 12.96 -13.48
C ILE A 76 -5.62 13.85 -12.66
N GLN A 77 -4.74 14.60 -13.32
CA GLN A 77 -3.93 15.64 -12.71
C GLN A 77 -4.20 16.93 -13.45
N TYR A 78 -4.76 17.90 -12.75
CA TYR A 78 -4.89 19.25 -13.24
C TYR A 78 -3.63 20.07 -12.99
N SER A 79 -3.48 21.16 -13.74
CA SER A 79 -2.43 22.14 -13.44
C SER A 79 -2.72 22.98 -12.20
N THR A 80 -3.98 23.04 -11.75
CA THR A 80 -4.39 23.82 -10.58
C THR A 80 -5.28 22.99 -9.66
N GLU A 81 -5.19 23.26 -8.36
CA GLU A 81 -6.07 22.65 -7.36
C GLU A 81 -7.53 23.09 -7.54
N GLU A 82 -7.76 24.34 -7.95
CA GLU A 82 -9.09 24.89 -8.18
C GLU A 82 -9.86 24.12 -9.26
N ALA A 83 -9.19 23.78 -10.37
CA ALA A 83 -9.76 22.95 -11.42
C ALA A 83 -10.14 21.55 -10.90
N SER A 84 -9.27 20.97 -10.07
CA SER A 84 -9.52 19.66 -9.47
C SER A 84 -10.71 19.67 -8.52
N ARG A 85 -10.85 20.72 -7.71
CA ARG A 85 -11.98 20.90 -6.79
C ARG A 85 -13.29 21.14 -7.54
N ASN A 86 -13.26 21.91 -8.62
CA ASN A 86 -14.43 22.14 -9.46
C ASN A 86 -14.90 20.84 -10.13
N ALA A 87 -13.98 20.08 -10.72
CA ALA A 87 -14.28 18.77 -11.30
C ALA A 87 -14.85 17.80 -10.25
N MET A 88 -14.27 17.76 -9.05
CA MET A 88 -14.77 16.95 -7.94
C MET A 88 -16.21 17.31 -7.56
N ASN A 89 -16.49 18.60 -7.36
CA ASN A 89 -17.82 19.06 -6.94
C ASN A 89 -18.91 18.79 -7.98
N GLN A 90 -18.59 18.83 -9.27
CA GLN A 90 -19.58 18.64 -10.34
C GLN A 90 -19.74 17.18 -10.78
N LEU A 91 -18.66 16.39 -10.74
CA LEU A 91 -18.67 15.03 -11.27
C LEU A 91 -18.85 13.95 -10.19
N ASN A 92 -18.47 14.21 -8.94
CA ASN A 92 -18.65 13.23 -7.87
C ASN A 92 -20.15 13.02 -7.58
N GLY A 93 -20.60 11.76 -7.62
CA GLY A 93 -22.00 11.37 -7.48
C GLY A 93 -22.82 11.47 -8.77
N SER A 94 -22.24 11.91 -9.89
CA SER A 94 -22.96 11.99 -11.17
C SER A 94 -23.25 10.60 -11.74
N LEU A 95 -24.44 10.42 -12.32
CA LEU A 95 -24.85 9.16 -12.96
C LEU A 95 -24.33 9.11 -14.41
N LEU A 96 -23.37 8.22 -14.67
CA LEU A 96 -22.87 7.91 -16.00
C LEU A 96 -23.22 6.46 -16.35
N ASN A 97 -24.07 6.25 -17.36
CA ASN A 97 -24.54 4.92 -17.78
C ASN A 97 -25.13 4.08 -16.63
N GLY A 98 -25.90 4.73 -15.75
CA GLY A 98 -26.53 4.08 -14.59
C GLY A 98 -25.56 3.75 -13.44
N ARG A 99 -24.31 4.22 -13.50
CA ARG A 99 -23.32 4.09 -12.43
C ARG A 99 -23.00 5.46 -11.84
N GLU A 100 -22.99 5.57 -10.53
CA GLU A 100 -22.56 6.80 -9.84
C GLU A 100 -21.04 6.92 -9.87
N LEU A 101 -20.54 7.96 -10.54
CA LEU A 101 -19.12 8.26 -10.63
C LEU A 101 -18.61 8.72 -9.25
N TYR A 102 -17.51 8.15 -8.79
CA TYR A 102 -16.81 8.68 -7.63
C TYR A 102 -15.59 9.49 -8.08
N VAL A 103 -15.49 10.75 -7.67
CA VAL A 103 -14.34 11.63 -7.91
C VAL A 103 -13.89 12.18 -6.57
N GLY A 104 -12.63 11.94 -6.23
CA GLY A 104 -12.06 12.41 -4.97
C GLY A 104 -10.59 12.77 -5.10
N PRO A 105 -9.99 13.35 -4.05
CA PRO A 105 -8.56 13.64 -4.05
C PRO A 105 -7.78 12.33 -4.19
N PHE A 106 -6.68 12.38 -4.94
CA PHE A 106 -5.79 11.22 -5.04
C PHE A 106 -5.03 11.03 -3.72
N VAL A 107 -5.29 9.90 -3.07
CA VAL A 107 -4.49 9.45 -1.93
C VAL A 107 -3.53 8.36 -2.39
N SER A 108 -2.24 8.55 -2.09
CA SER A 108 -1.20 7.59 -2.42
C SER A 108 -1.47 6.26 -1.71
N LYS A 109 -1.03 5.13 -2.28
CA LYS A 109 -1.28 3.83 -1.65
C LYS A 109 -0.71 3.70 -0.24
N ARG A 110 0.36 4.44 0.09
CA ARG A 110 0.96 4.46 1.43
C ARG A 110 0.12 5.23 2.43
N ASP A 111 -0.52 6.29 1.94
CA ASP A 111 -1.29 7.23 2.77
C ASP A 111 -2.79 6.89 2.77
N ARG A 112 -3.19 5.83 2.05
CA ARG A 112 -4.55 5.30 2.09
C ARG A 112 -4.74 4.63 3.44
N GLU A 113 -5.23 5.39 4.39
CA GLU A 113 -5.80 4.82 5.60
C GLU A 113 -7.04 4.02 5.21
N THR A 114 -7.06 2.74 5.57
CA THR A 114 -8.14 1.84 5.20
C THR A 114 -9.06 1.64 6.39
N SER A 115 -10.36 1.73 6.17
CA SER A 115 -11.40 1.24 7.08
C SER A 115 -11.43 -0.31 7.19
N ASN A 116 -10.43 -0.99 6.61
CA ASN A 116 -10.27 -2.42 6.64
C ASN A 116 -9.50 -2.87 7.88
N VAL A 117 -10.10 -3.79 8.59
CA VAL A 117 -9.60 -4.41 9.82
C VAL A 117 -9.27 -5.87 9.52
N PHE A 118 -8.08 -6.28 9.93
CA PHE A 118 -7.63 -7.67 9.93
C PHE A 118 -7.94 -8.32 11.28
N VAL A 119 -8.56 -9.49 11.23
CA VAL A 119 -8.95 -10.26 12.41
C VAL A 119 -8.26 -11.62 12.36
N LYS A 120 -7.51 -11.97 13.41
CA LYS A 120 -6.76 -13.23 13.53
C LYS A 120 -7.10 -13.96 14.83
N ASN A 121 -6.82 -15.25 14.86
CA ASN A 121 -7.15 -16.20 15.92
C ASN A 121 -8.66 -16.48 15.96
N LEU A 122 -9.30 -16.53 14.79
CA LEU A 122 -10.68 -16.98 14.67
C LEU A 122 -10.76 -18.48 14.97
N SER A 123 -11.90 -18.94 15.48
CA SER A 123 -12.16 -20.39 15.54
C SER A 123 -12.33 -20.92 14.13
N SER A 124 -12.04 -22.21 13.91
CA SER A 124 -12.34 -22.88 12.63
C SER A 124 -13.84 -22.86 12.30
N THR A 125 -14.69 -22.72 13.32
CA THR A 125 -16.15 -22.59 13.23
C THR A 125 -16.64 -21.16 13.08
N THR A 126 -15.79 -20.14 13.25
CA THR A 126 -16.20 -18.74 13.15
C THR A 126 -16.57 -18.39 11.71
N THR A 127 -17.76 -17.85 11.54
CA THR A 127 -18.33 -17.44 10.27
C THR A 127 -18.30 -15.92 10.09
N GLU A 128 -18.56 -15.48 8.86
CA GLU A 128 -18.76 -14.07 8.51
C GLU A 128 -19.91 -13.45 9.30
N CYS A 129 -20.95 -14.22 9.63
CA CYS A 129 -22.09 -13.77 10.43
C CYS A 129 -21.66 -13.43 11.87
N ASP A 130 -20.79 -14.26 12.46
CA ASP A 130 -20.26 -14.03 13.80
C ASP A 130 -19.41 -12.77 13.85
N LEU A 131 -18.56 -12.58 12.83
CA LEU A 131 -17.77 -11.36 12.66
C LEU A 131 -18.68 -10.14 12.49
N LYS A 132 -19.68 -10.22 11.62
CA LYS A 132 -20.62 -9.10 11.40
C LYS A 132 -21.33 -8.72 12.69
N THR A 133 -21.81 -9.69 13.45
CA THR A 133 -22.52 -9.47 14.73
C THR A 133 -21.59 -8.86 15.77
N THR A 134 -20.34 -9.33 15.85
CA THR A 134 -19.37 -8.84 16.85
C THR A 134 -18.88 -7.42 16.52
N PHE A 135 -18.72 -7.10 15.23
CA PHE A 135 -18.17 -5.81 14.79
C PHE A 135 -19.24 -4.74 14.54
N ALA A 136 -20.52 -5.11 14.37
CA ALA A 136 -21.62 -4.17 14.11
C ALA A 136 -21.79 -3.05 15.16
N PRO A 137 -21.57 -3.28 16.47
CA PRO A 137 -21.67 -2.21 17.47
C PRO A 137 -20.65 -1.07 17.30
N PHE A 138 -19.56 -1.30 16.56
CA PHE A 138 -18.50 -0.32 16.38
C PHE A 138 -18.73 0.60 15.17
N GLY A 139 -19.57 0.18 14.20
CA GLY A 139 -19.94 1.00 13.05
C GLY A 139 -20.54 0.20 11.89
N SER A 140 -20.90 0.92 10.83
CA SER A 140 -21.47 0.33 9.61
C SER A 140 -20.44 -0.49 8.85
N ILE A 141 -20.72 -1.77 8.65
CA ILE A 141 -19.84 -2.72 7.95
C ILE A 141 -20.23 -2.80 6.47
N THR A 142 -19.29 -2.53 5.58
CA THR A 142 -19.43 -2.66 4.13
C THR A 142 -19.22 -4.10 3.67
N SER A 143 -18.23 -4.80 4.22
CA SER A 143 -17.94 -6.19 3.82
C SER A 143 -17.25 -6.99 4.92
N VAL A 144 -17.51 -8.29 4.97
CA VAL A 144 -16.83 -9.24 5.88
C VAL A 144 -16.43 -10.46 5.08
N VAL A 145 -15.20 -10.95 5.28
CA VAL A 145 -14.69 -12.16 4.63
C VAL A 145 -13.88 -12.99 5.63
N VAL A 146 -14.22 -14.27 5.79
CA VAL A 146 -13.34 -15.25 6.45
C VAL A 146 -12.51 -15.94 5.38
N MET A 147 -11.19 -15.96 5.56
CA MET A 147 -10.31 -16.55 4.58
C MET A 147 -10.33 -18.07 4.71
N ARG A 148 -10.63 -18.75 3.61
CA ARG A 148 -10.69 -20.22 3.54
C ARG A 148 -9.57 -20.78 2.66
N ASP A 149 -9.23 -22.06 2.87
CA ASP A 149 -8.36 -22.82 1.98
C ASP A 149 -9.12 -23.36 0.76
N GLU A 150 -8.44 -24.08 -0.13
CA GLU A 150 -9.02 -24.68 -1.33
C GLU A 150 -10.05 -25.76 -1.01
N ASN A 151 -9.97 -26.34 0.20
CA ASN A 151 -10.89 -27.35 0.71
C ASN A 151 -12.09 -26.73 1.45
N GLY A 152 -12.18 -25.39 1.53
CA GLY A 152 -13.24 -24.66 2.22
C GLY A 152 -13.05 -24.50 3.74
N ASN A 153 -11.96 -25.00 4.30
CA ASN A 153 -11.64 -24.87 5.73
C ASN A 153 -11.21 -23.44 6.05
N SER A 154 -11.62 -22.94 7.21
CA SER A 154 -11.20 -21.63 7.70
C SER A 154 -9.68 -21.60 7.96
N LYS A 155 -9.01 -20.59 7.43
CA LYS A 155 -7.61 -20.27 7.76
C LYS A 155 -7.49 -19.55 9.10
N CYS A 156 -8.58 -19.44 9.86
CA CYS A 156 -8.64 -18.83 11.19
C CYS A 156 -8.28 -17.33 11.21
N PHE A 157 -8.47 -16.64 10.08
CA PHE A 157 -8.36 -15.19 9.97
C PHE A 157 -9.34 -14.65 8.93
N GLY A 158 -9.65 -13.36 9.02
CA GLY A 158 -10.59 -12.69 8.15
C GLY A 158 -10.37 -11.19 8.09
N PHE A 159 -11.22 -10.52 7.31
CA PHE A 159 -11.20 -9.09 7.11
C PHE A 159 -12.61 -8.51 7.32
N VAL A 160 -12.68 -7.34 7.95
CA VAL A 160 -13.90 -6.56 8.14
C VAL A 160 -13.64 -5.16 7.58
N SER A 161 -14.44 -4.71 6.63
CA SER A 161 -14.38 -3.35 6.07
C SER A 161 -15.50 -2.53 6.67
N PHE A 162 -15.15 -1.44 7.34
CA PHE A 162 -16.10 -0.44 7.77
C PHE A 162 -16.35 0.59 6.66
N GLU A 163 -17.46 1.30 6.76
CA GLU A 163 -17.76 2.45 5.90
C GLU A 163 -16.89 3.64 6.27
N LYS A 164 -16.67 3.85 7.58
CA LYS A 164 -15.83 4.91 8.12
C LYS A 164 -14.57 4.34 8.75
N GLU A 165 -13.51 5.13 8.68
CA GLU A 165 -12.26 4.79 9.30
C GLU A 165 -12.31 4.83 10.83
N GLU A 166 -12.95 5.85 11.39
CA GLU A 166 -13.07 6.03 12.84
C GLU A 166 -13.68 4.79 13.52
N ASP A 167 -14.60 4.12 12.82
CA ASP A 167 -15.28 2.92 13.31
C ASP A 167 -14.34 1.70 13.30
N ALA A 168 -13.42 1.63 12.34
CA ALA A 168 -12.36 0.62 12.31
C ALA A 168 -11.41 0.79 13.50
N ASP A 169 -11.06 2.03 13.87
CA ASP A 169 -10.21 2.30 15.04
C ASP A 169 -10.90 1.95 16.35
N LYS A 170 -12.18 2.31 16.51
CA LYS A 170 -12.97 1.90 17.68
C LYS A 170 -13.00 0.38 17.81
N ALA A 171 -13.19 -0.34 16.70
CA ALA A 171 -13.19 -1.80 16.70
C ALA A 171 -11.82 -2.37 17.10
N ILE A 172 -10.72 -1.80 16.59
CA ILE A 172 -9.35 -2.21 16.97
C ILE A 172 -9.11 -1.98 18.46
N GLN A 173 -9.40 -0.79 18.97
CA GLN A 173 -9.20 -0.48 20.40
C GLN A 173 -10.10 -1.34 21.31
N GLY A 174 -11.33 -1.63 20.86
CA GLY A 174 -12.31 -2.36 21.65
C GLY A 174 -12.10 -3.87 21.69
N LEU A 175 -11.60 -4.47 20.60
CA LEU A 175 -11.55 -5.93 20.42
C LEU A 175 -10.14 -6.52 20.38
N ASN A 176 -9.11 -5.73 20.06
CA ASN A 176 -7.75 -6.25 19.95
C ASN A 176 -7.25 -6.80 21.30
N GLY A 177 -6.76 -8.04 21.30
CA GLY A 177 -6.16 -8.68 22.47
C GLY A 177 -7.16 -9.25 23.47
N LYS A 178 -8.48 -9.13 23.25
CA LYS A 178 -9.50 -9.79 24.09
C LYS A 178 -9.74 -11.22 23.66
N LYS A 179 -10.59 -11.40 22.64
CA LYS A 179 -10.92 -12.70 22.05
C LYS A 179 -10.13 -12.98 20.78
N TRP A 180 -9.87 -11.93 20.01
CA TRP A 180 -9.18 -11.99 18.73
C TRP A 180 -8.07 -10.96 18.68
N TYR A 181 -7.10 -11.21 17.82
CA TYR A 181 -6.18 -10.16 17.41
C TYR A 181 -6.85 -9.33 16.33
N VAL A 182 -6.93 -8.03 16.54
CA VAL A 182 -7.62 -7.08 15.64
C VAL A 182 -6.65 -5.95 15.35
N GLY A 183 -6.36 -5.72 14.08
CA GLY A 183 -5.44 -4.66 13.67
C GLY A 183 -5.80 -4.10 12.31
N ARG A 184 -5.11 -3.02 11.90
CA ARG A 184 -5.28 -2.49 10.55
C ARG A 184 -4.90 -3.55 9.52
N ALA A 185 -5.71 -3.66 8.46
CA ALA A 185 -5.45 -4.62 7.40
C ALA A 185 -4.23 -4.16 6.58
N GLN A 186 -3.16 -4.95 6.63
CA GLN A 186 -1.95 -4.75 5.82
C GLN A 186 -1.81 -5.89 4.82
N LYS A 187 -1.19 -5.60 3.67
CA LYS A 187 -0.85 -6.67 2.72
C LYS A 187 0.20 -7.57 3.31
N LYS A 188 0.05 -8.88 3.08
CA LYS A 188 1.02 -9.90 3.48
C LYS A 188 2.46 -9.53 3.05
N SER A 189 2.64 -9.08 1.82
CA SER A 189 3.96 -8.72 1.28
C SER A 189 4.59 -7.47 1.93
N GLU A 190 3.78 -6.51 2.36
CA GLU A 190 4.26 -5.30 3.04
C GLU A 190 4.68 -5.67 4.48
N ARG A 191 3.81 -6.40 5.19
CA ARG A 191 4.09 -6.91 6.53
C ARG A 191 5.35 -7.79 6.59
N GLU A 192 5.51 -8.71 5.64
CA GLU A 192 6.70 -9.58 5.58
C GLU A 192 7.99 -8.79 5.35
N LYS A 193 7.95 -7.75 4.52
CA LYS A 193 9.11 -6.87 4.30
C LYS A 193 9.45 -6.06 5.54
N GLU A 194 8.46 -5.46 6.20
CA GLU A 194 8.68 -4.72 7.44
C GLU A 194 9.25 -5.61 8.54
N LEU A 195 8.68 -6.81 8.72
CA LEU A 195 9.18 -7.78 9.71
C LEU A 195 10.60 -8.23 9.39
N LYS A 196 10.91 -8.47 8.11
CA LYS A 196 12.28 -8.81 7.68
C LYS A 196 13.26 -7.67 7.97
N LEU A 197 12.87 -6.43 7.67
CA LEU A 197 13.70 -5.25 7.90
C LEU A 197 13.94 -5.03 9.40
N LEU A 198 12.92 -5.26 10.23
CA LEU A 198 13.03 -5.18 11.69
C LEU A 198 13.99 -6.24 12.23
N HIS A 199 13.84 -7.51 11.81
CA HIS A 199 14.76 -8.58 12.20
C HIS A 199 16.20 -8.33 11.72
N GLU A 200 16.37 -7.79 10.51
CA GLU A 200 17.69 -7.44 9.98
C GLU A 200 18.32 -6.28 10.77
N LYS A 201 17.52 -5.28 11.14
CA LYS A 201 17.96 -4.18 12.01
C LYS A 201 18.36 -4.69 13.40
N GLU A 202 17.54 -5.53 14.02
CA GLU A 202 17.85 -6.15 15.31
C GLU A 202 19.10 -7.03 15.24
N ALA A 203 19.27 -7.81 14.17
CA ALA A 203 20.46 -8.61 13.94
C ALA A 203 21.71 -7.73 13.78
N ARG A 204 21.59 -6.61 13.05
CA ARG A 204 22.66 -5.62 12.90
C ARG A 204 22.99 -4.93 14.22
N GLU A 205 21.99 -4.56 15.02
CA GLU A 205 22.21 -3.97 16.34
C GLU A 205 22.87 -4.96 17.31
N ARG A 206 22.45 -6.24 17.29
CA ARG A 206 23.14 -7.31 18.03
C ARG A 206 24.58 -7.51 17.54
N SER A 207 24.85 -7.38 16.24
CA SER A 207 26.21 -7.50 15.71
C SER A 207 27.07 -6.28 16.02
N LEU A 208 26.50 -5.07 16.06
CA LEU A 208 27.17 -3.84 16.50
C LEU A 208 27.53 -3.89 17.99
N GLY A 209 26.84 -4.70 18.79
CA GLY A 209 27.19 -5.01 20.18
C GLY A 209 28.31 -6.05 20.32
N GLN A 210 28.75 -6.70 19.23
CA GLN A 210 29.88 -7.62 19.23
C GLN A 210 31.12 -6.91 18.65
N ASN A 211 31.98 -6.42 19.54
CA ASN A 211 33.27 -5.81 19.20
C ASN A 211 34.29 -6.89 18.79
N ASN A 212 34.03 -7.59 17.67
CA ASN A 212 34.95 -8.60 17.15
C ASN A 212 36.08 -7.92 16.37
N LEU A 213 37.32 -8.17 16.78
CA LEU A 213 38.52 -7.72 16.07
C LEU A 213 39.01 -8.81 15.13
N TYR A 214 39.33 -8.45 13.89
CA TYR A 214 39.96 -9.35 12.92
C TYR A 214 41.44 -8.98 12.77
N VAL A 215 42.33 -9.84 13.27
CA VAL A 215 43.78 -9.62 13.27
C VAL A 215 44.42 -10.46 12.15
N LYS A 216 45.05 -9.80 11.17
CA LYS A 216 45.76 -10.45 10.05
C LYS A 216 47.28 -10.40 10.27
N ASN A 217 47.99 -11.27 9.54
CA ASN A 217 49.46 -11.34 9.51
C ASN A 217 50.07 -11.69 10.88
N LEU A 218 49.43 -12.60 11.61
CA LEU A 218 50.04 -13.22 12.77
C LEU A 218 51.12 -14.19 12.28
N ASP A 219 52.22 -14.26 13.01
CA ASP A 219 53.25 -15.28 12.80
C ASP A 219 52.64 -16.67 13.07
N ASP A 220 53.01 -17.67 12.26
CA ASP A 220 52.50 -19.05 12.36
C ASP A 220 52.74 -19.71 13.73
N LYS A 221 53.60 -19.13 14.57
CA LYS A 221 53.89 -19.56 15.95
C LYS A 221 52.93 -19.01 17.00
N ILE A 222 52.01 -18.12 16.63
CA ILE A 222 51.01 -17.53 17.51
C ILE A 222 49.77 -18.43 17.55
N ASP A 223 49.56 -19.04 18.69
CA ASP A 223 48.38 -19.85 19.01
C ASP A 223 47.32 -19.00 19.73
N ASN A 224 46.16 -19.61 20.01
CA ASN A 224 45.05 -18.94 20.71
C ASN A 224 45.46 -18.39 22.08
N GLU A 225 46.33 -19.10 22.81
CA GLU A 225 46.77 -18.71 24.15
C GLU A 225 47.63 -17.46 24.10
N LYS A 226 48.64 -17.43 23.23
CA LYS A 226 49.49 -16.25 23.02
C LYS A 226 48.71 -15.06 22.49
N LEU A 227 47.77 -15.29 21.57
CA LEU A 227 46.94 -14.20 21.05
C LEU A 227 46.04 -13.62 22.16
N ASN A 228 45.47 -14.47 23.01
CA ASN A 228 44.68 -14.05 24.16
C ASN A 228 45.52 -13.25 25.17
N GLU A 229 46.74 -13.70 25.45
CA GLU A 229 47.68 -13.00 26.34
C GLU A 229 48.02 -11.60 25.80
N LEU A 230 48.38 -11.49 24.52
CA LEU A 230 48.73 -10.23 23.86
C LEU A 230 47.60 -9.19 23.91
N PHE A 231 46.34 -9.64 23.81
CA PHE A 231 45.18 -8.76 23.80
C PHE A 231 44.54 -8.55 25.19
N SER A 232 44.91 -9.34 26.20
CA SER A 232 44.38 -9.26 27.56
C SER A 232 44.52 -7.88 28.24
N PRO A 233 45.57 -7.06 27.97
CA PRO A 233 45.68 -5.72 28.56
C PRO A 233 44.67 -4.72 27.95
N PHE A 234 44.10 -5.03 26.78
CA PHE A 234 43.24 -4.12 26.03
C PHE A 234 41.75 -4.32 26.26
N GLY A 235 41.36 -5.32 27.07
CA GLY A 235 39.99 -5.55 27.48
C GLY A 235 39.67 -7.02 27.77
N THR A 236 38.43 -7.28 28.19
CA THR A 236 37.95 -8.63 28.45
C THR A 236 37.69 -9.36 27.14
N ILE A 237 38.46 -10.41 26.88
CA ILE A 237 38.31 -11.24 25.68
C ILE A 237 37.25 -12.31 25.95
N THR A 238 36.16 -12.28 25.19
CA THR A 238 35.05 -13.25 25.30
C THR A 238 35.25 -14.48 24.43
N SER A 239 35.98 -14.36 23.31
CA SER A 239 36.29 -15.45 22.41
C SER A 239 37.51 -15.08 21.55
N CYS A 240 38.45 -16.01 21.38
CA CYS A 240 39.58 -15.88 20.46
C CYS A 240 39.71 -17.17 19.63
N LYS A 241 40.05 -17.01 18.34
CA LYS A 241 40.26 -18.15 17.44
C LYS A 241 41.26 -17.80 16.33
N VAL A 242 42.37 -18.51 16.32
CA VAL A 242 43.35 -18.62 15.25
C VAL A 242 42.96 -19.85 14.41
N PRO A 243 42.70 -19.70 13.09
CA PRO A 243 42.34 -20.79 12.20
C PRO A 243 43.38 -21.91 12.12
#